data_AF-A0A1J9PPS0-F1
#
_entry.id   AF-A0A1J9PPS0-F1
#
_cell.length_a   1.000
_cell.length_b   1.000
_cell.length_c   1.000
_cell.angle_alpha   90.00
_cell.angle_beta   90.00
_cell.angle_gamma   90.00
#
_symmetry.space_group_name_H-M   'P 1'
#
loop_
_entity.id
_entity.type
_entity.pdbx_description
1 polymer ?
#
loop_
_entity_poly.entity_id
_entity_poly.type
_entity_poly.pdbx_seq_one_letter_code
_entity_poly.pdbx_strand_id
1 'polypeptide(L)'
;MSEPTSTAPEMNPQTGEIPFAEKPSPWLNMKTQFFCSVGRAKGIPEASYDDLEGQSSFADPATSGQFKGRACTVMIVRYLESPVGPYDEILWIPAWFEVPGKMTSNPRITRIYVSSKECIYNGRKNWNIPKHLANFKFIPSETPSTMPYSGVEISLPSTPDQPFVVLKFSPVTLLSKLSIPVNTSYAPINLLLVMPPVPGSESWKEDALVGTKEWCTAKVDISGWARMMRVEGKLGDGQYFPELSTGGYWVYINNANLSCMAV
;
A
#
# COMPACT_ATOMS: atom_id res chain seq x y z
N MET A 1 -67.57 -4.04 27.14
CA MET A 1 -66.85 -3.72 25.89
C MET A 1 -65.59 -3.00 26.32
N SER A 2 -64.45 -3.67 26.18
CA SER A 2 -63.15 -3.15 26.62
C SER A 2 -62.25 -3.19 25.40
N GLU A 3 -61.97 -2.02 24.82
CA GLU A 3 -60.93 -1.88 23.80
C GLU A 3 -59.59 -1.61 24.51
N PRO A 4 -58.51 -2.33 24.13
CA PRO A 4 -57.19 -2.04 24.64
C PRO A 4 -56.49 -0.97 23.77
N THR A 5 -55.88 -0.02 24.46
CA THR A 5 -55.02 1.04 23.93
C THR A 5 -53.86 0.46 23.11
N SER A 6 -53.77 0.87 21.84
CA SER A 6 -52.65 0.52 20.95
C SER A 6 -51.39 1.27 21.39
N THR A 7 -50.39 0.51 21.88
CA THR A 7 -49.04 0.98 22.11
C THR A 7 -48.32 1.14 20.76
N ALA A 8 -47.81 2.33 20.47
CA ALA A 8 -46.97 2.58 19.31
C ALA A 8 -45.69 1.70 19.39
N PRO A 9 -45.19 1.15 18.26
CA PRO A 9 -43.94 0.41 18.28
C PRO A 9 -42.77 1.36 18.51
N GLU A 10 -41.95 1.05 19.51
CA GLU A 10 -40.65 1.66 19.75
C GLU A 10 -39.79 1.57 18.48
N MET A 11 -39.26 2.71 18.03
CA MET A 11 -38.26 2.74 16.97
C MET A 11 -37.02 1.98 17.43
N ASN A 12 -36.72 0.90 16.72
CA ASN A 12 -35.47 0.17 16.83
C ASN A 12 -34.31 1.13 16.48
N PRO A 13 -33.28 1.31 17.32
CA PRO A 13 -32.09 2.05 16.91
C PRO A 13 -31.47 1.30 15.73
N GLN A 14 -31.33 1.96 14.59
CA GLN A 14 -30.62 1.40 13.44
C GLN A 14 -29.23 0.94 13.90
N THR A 15 -29.04 -0.37 13.98
CA THR A 15 -27.72 -0.99 14.07
C THR A 15 -26.97 -0.56 12.82
N GLY A 16 -26.11 0.46 12.96
CA GLY A 16 -25.43 1.08 11.83
C GLY A 16 -24.55 0.04 11.12
N GLU A 17 -25.04 -0.46 9.99
CA GLU A 17 -24.41 -1.50 9.19
C GLU A 17 -22.99 -1.07 8.79
N ILE A 18 -22.01 -1.98 8.93
CA ILE A 18 -20.64 -1.75 8.46
C ILE A 18 -20.66 -1.92 6.94
N PRO A 19 -20.35 -0.89 6.14
CA PRO A 19 -20.57 -0.93 4.70
C PRO A 19 -19.51 -1.73 3.93
N PHE A 20 -18.46 -2.22 4.61
CA PHE A 20 -17.36 -2.96 4.01
C PHE A 20 -17.31 -4.39 4.55
N ALA A 21 -17.31 -5.37 3.64
CA ALA A 21 -17.16 -6.77 4.00
C ALA A 21 -15.77 -7.06 4.57
N GLU A 22 -15.74 -7.76 5.70
CA GLU A 22 -14.48 -8.13 6.36
C GLU A 22 -13.80 -9.31 5.66
N LYS A 23 -12.51 -9.19 5.45
CA LYS A 23 -11.60 -10.18 4.86
C LYS A 23 -10.38 -10.30 5.78
N PRO A 24 -10.46 -11.05 6.89
CA PRO A 24 -9.40 -11.09 7.87
C PRO A 24 -8.09 -11.66 7.31
N SER A 25 -6.96 -11.29 7.92
CA SER A 25 -5.66 -11.94 7.73
C SER A 25 -5.72 -13.44 8.11
N PRO A 26 -4.95 -14.34 7.47
CA PRO A 26 -3.94 -14.07 6.45
C PRO A 26 -4.50 -14.04 5.02
N TRP A 27 -3.89 -13.24 4.16
CA TRP A 27 -4.13 -13.26 2.72
C TRP A 27 -2.98 -14.01 2.06
N LEU A 28 -3.27 -15.21 1.55
CA LEU A 28 -2.25 -16.12 1.03
C LEU A 28 -2.37 -16.29 -0.48
N ASN A 29 -1.24 -16.53 -1.14
CA ASN A 29 -1.18 -16.93 -2.55
C ASN A 29 -1.87 -15.97 -3.52
N MET A 30 -1.84 -14.66 -3.24
CA MET A 30 -2.36 -13.64 -4.15
C MET A 30 -1.53 -13.61 -5.42
N LYS A 31 -2.21 -13.57 -6.58
CA LYS A 31 -1.54 -13.41 -7.87
C LYS A 31 -1.32 -11.94 -8.16
N THR A 32 -0.07 -11.57 -8.37
CA THR A 32 0.32 -10.16 -8.50
C THR A 32 1.29 -9.93 -9.66
N GLN A 33 1.28 -8.71 -10.19
CA GLN A 33 2.38 -8.13 -10.95
C GLN A 33 3.05 -7.09 -10.06
N PHE A 34 4.38 -7.14 -9.97
CA PHE A 34 5.12 -6.43 -8.94
C PHE A 34 6.26 -5.63 -9.56
N PHE A 35 6.35 -4.35 -9.22
CA PHE A 35 7.38 -3.41 -9.65
C PHE A 35 8.00 -2.79 -8.41
N CYS A 36 9.32 -2.78 -8.30
CA CYS A 36 9.99 -2.31 -7.09
C CYS A 36 11.34 -1.65 -7.37
N SER A 37 11.60 -0.58 -6.62
CA SER A 37 12.92 0.03 -6.53
C SER A 37 13.33 0.17 -5.07
N VAL A 38 14.59 -0.15 -4.79
CA VAL A 38 15.21 -0.04 -3.47
C VAL A 38 16.35 0.97 -3.56
N GLY A 39 16.40 1.88 -2.61
CA GLY A 39 17.41 2.93 -2.52
C GLY A 39 17.80 3.24 -1.09
N ARG A 40 18.32 4.45 -0.88
CA ARG A 40 18.57 5.02 0.45
C ARG A 40 18.03 6.44 0.50
N ALA A 41 17.21 6.73 1.51
CA ALA A 41 16.75 8.09 1.79
C ALA A 41 17.64 8.72 2.88
N LYS A 42 17.93 10.02 2.76
CA LYS A 42 18.69 10.78 3.78
C LYS A 42 17.83 11.19 4.98
N GLY A 43 16.51 11.13 4.83
CA GLY A 43 15.51 11.51 5.82
C GLY A 43 14.14 11.07 5.33
N ILE A 44 13.08 11.64 5.92
CA ILE A 44 11.70 11.45 5.47
C ILE A 44 11.35 12.63 4.55
N PRO A 45 11.20 12.44 3.22
CA PRO A 45 10.80 13.53 2.33
C PRO A 45 9.39 14.05 2.64
N GLU A 46 9.07 15.26 2.17
CA GLU A 46 7.70 15.78 2.16
C GLU A 46 6.74 14.79 1.45
N ALA A 47 5.45 14.86 1.81
CA ALA A 47 4.41 13.93 1.37
C ALA A 47 4.64 12.44 1.71
N SER A 48 5.58 12.11 2.61
CA SER A 48 5.76 10.73 3.06
C SER A 48 4.63 10.21 3.94
N TYR A 49 3.75 11.08 4.43
CA TYR A 49 2.52 10.74 5.15
C TYR A 49 1.35 11.47 4.48
N ASP A 50 0.14 10.91 4.59
CA ASP A 50 -1.07 11.71 4.36
C ASP A 50 -1.25 12.74 5.47
N ASP A 51 -2.10 13.75 5.25
CA ASP A 51 -2.48 14.69 6.31
C ASP A 51 -3.09 13.96 7.51
N LEU A 52 -3.95 12.95 7.28
CA LEU A 52 -4.59 12.19 8.36
C LEU A 52 -3.55 11.49 9.26
N GLU A 53 -2.61 10.76 8.67
CA GLU A 53 -1.54 10.09 9.42
C GLU A 53 -0.48 11.06 9.97
N GLY A 54 -0.12 12.07 9.18
CA GLY A 54 0.92 13.06 9.48
C GLY A 54 0.60 13.95 10.68
N GLN A 55 -0.69 14.18 10.96
CA GLN A 55 -1.18 14.95 12.09
C GLN A 55 -1.54 14.08 13.31
N SER A 56 -1.18 12.79 13.28
CA SER A 56 -1.53 11.82 14.32
C SER A 56 -0.30 11.21 15.00
N SER A 57 -0.54 10.39 16.02
CA SER A 57 0.53 9.62 16.69
C SER A 57 1.27 8.67 15.74
N PHE A 58 0.69 8.29 14.60
CA PHE A 58 1.32 7.41 13.59
C PHE A 58 2.65 7.98 13.07
N ALA A 59 2.70 9.31 12.88
CA ALA A 59 3.87 10.02 12.38
C ALA A 59 4.75 10.64 13.48
N ASP A 60 4.25 10.74 14.72
CA ASP A 60 4.99 11.28 15.85
C ASP A 60 6.17 10.37 16.25
N PRO A 61 7.44 10.82 16.14
CA PRO A 61 8.59 10.01 16.52
C PRO A 61 8.68 9.66 18.00
N ALA A 62 8.07 10.46 18.89
CA ALA A 62 8.06 10.18 20.33
C ALA A 62 7.14 8.99 20.65
N THR A 63 5.99 8.91 19.96
CA THR A 63 5.01 7.84 20.16
C THR A 63 5.28 6.61 19.30
N SER A 64 5.63 6.82 18.04
CA SER A 64 5.77 5.77 17.03
C SER A 64 7.23 5.43 16.69
N GLY A 65 8.21 5.99 17.39
CA GLY A 65 9.63 5.63 17.26
C GLY A 65 10.38 6.41 16.18
N GLN A 66 11.68 6.57 16.41
CA GLN A 66 12.55 7.44 15.61
C GLN A 66 12.93 6.81 14.25
N PHE A 67 13.13 7.68 13.25
CA PHE A 67 13.73 7.31 11.97
C PHE A 67 15.16 6.76 12.18
N LYS A 68 15.47 5.62 11.56
CA LYS A 68 16.80 4.99 11.58
C LYS A 68 17.47 4.89 10.21
N GLY A 69 16.82 5.37 9.16
CA GLY A 69 17.33 5.28 7.79
C GLY A 69 17.38 3.84 7.27
N ARG A 70 18.52 3.46 6.68
CA ARG A 70 18.74 2.20 5.92
C ARG A 70 18.15 2.26 4.50
N ALA A 71 17.54 1.16 4.06
CA ALA A 71 16.93 1.07 2.73
C ALA A 71 15.58 1.78 2.72
N CYS A 72 15.30 2.47 1.62
CA CYS A 72 13.96 2.93 1.27
C CYS A 72 13.44 2.12 0.08
N THR A 73 12.12 1.98 -0.03
CA THR A 73 11.50 1.16 -1.07
C THR A 73 10.25 1.83 -1.61
N VAL A 74 10.14 1.91 -2.94
CA VAL A 74 8.88 2.18 -3.62
C VAL A 74 8.44 0.90 -4.30
N MET A 75 7.16 0.54 -4.13
CA MET A 75 6.58 -0.58 -4.87
C MET A 75 5.30 -0.14 -5.57
N ILE A 76 5.09 -0.67 -6.76
CA ILE A 76 3.81 -0.63 -7.47
C ILE A 76 3.38 -2.09 -7.66
N VAL A 77 2.16 -2.41 -7.29
CA VAL A 77 1.66 -3.78 -7.30
C VAL A 77 0.29 -3.81 -7.96
N ARG A 78 0.10 -4.73 -8.90
CA ARG A 78 -1.22 -5.07 -9.44
C ARG A 78 -1.64 -6.39 -8.83
N TYR A 79 -2.70 -6.39 -8.05
CA TYR A 79 -3.33 -7.60 -7.54
C TYR A 79 -4.33 -8.09 -8.57
N LEU A 80 -3.99 -9.17 -9.26
CA LEU A 80 -4.88 -9.83 -10.21
C LEU A 80 -5.92 -10.68 -9.48
N GLU A 81 -5.53 -11.27 -8.34
CA GLU A 81 -6.41 -12.05 -7.47
C GLU A 81 -6.09 -11.71 -6.01
N SER A 82 -7.12 -11.35 -5.23
CA SER A 82 -7.03 -11.13 -3.78
C SER A 82 -8.38 -11.42 -3.10
N PRO A 83 -8.43 -11.54 -1.76
CA PRO A 83 -9.68 -11.73 -1.02
C PRO A 83 -10.71 -10.60 -1.16
N VAL A 84 -10.28 -9.41 -1.59
CA VAL A 84 -11.14 -8.24 -1.87
C VAL A 84 -11.36 -8.00 -3.36
N GLY A 85 -10.94 -8.93 -4.23
CA GLY A 85 -10.96 -8.76 -5.68
C GLY A 85 -9.70 -8.08 -6.23
N PRO A 86 -9.64 -7.82 -7.55
CA PRO A 86 -8.49 -7.17 -8.17
C PRO A 86 -8.35 -5.70 -7.75
N TYR A 87 -7.13 -5.23 -7.51
CA TYR A 87 -6.83 -3.83 -7.24
C TYR A 87 -5.37 -3.50 -7.55
N ASP A 88 -5.06 -2.22 -7.68
CA ASP A 88 -3.70 -1.72 -7.87
C ASP A 88 -3.23 -0.93 -6.64
N GLU A 89 -1.92 -0.90 -6.40
CA GLU A 89 -1.29 -0.26 -5.25
C GLU A 89 0.01 0.45 -5.65
N ILE A 90 0.28 1.61 -5.04
CA ILE A 90 1.62 2.18 -4.91
C ILE A 90 1.91 2.43 -3.43
N LEU A 91 3.10 2.07 -2.96
CA LEU A 91 3.50 2.25 -1.57
C LEU A 91 4.92 2.84 -1.45
N TRP A 92 5.14 3.53 -0.35
CA TRP A 92 6.41 4.11 0.06
C TRP A 92 6.82 3.63 1.45
N ILE A 93 8.01 3.05 1.53
CA ILE A 93 8.72 2.73 2.77
C ILE A 93 9.95 3.64 2.80
N PRO A 94 9.94 4.76 3.55
CA PRO A 94 11.06 5.69 3.56
C PRO A 94 12.29 5.11 4.25
N ALA A 95 12.11 4.27 5.25
CA ALA A 95 13.17 3.78 6.11
C ALA A 95 12.69 2.71 7.08
N TRP A 96 13.63 2.31 7.92
CA TRP A 96 13.40 1.58 9.15
C TRP A 96 13.19 2.56 10.31
N PHE A 97 12.32 2.19 11.24
CA PHE A 97 11.96 2.97 12.42
C PHE A 97 12.18 2.13 13.67
N GLU A 98 12.51 2.78 14.78
CA GLU A 98 12.44 2.12 16.09
C GLU A 98 11.05 1.57 16.35
N VAL A 99 10.99 0.45 17.06
CA VAL A 99 9.75 -0.07 17.62
C VAL A 99 9.75 0.24 19.11
N PRO A 100 8.89 1.15 19.59
CA PRO A 100 8.80 1.50 21.01
C PRO A 100 8.69 0.26 21.91
N GLY A 101 9.46 0.27 23.00
CA GLY A 101 9.52 -0.87 23.93
C GLY A 101 10.31 -2.09 23.42
N LYS A 102 10.89 -2.04 22.22
CA LYS A 102 11.76 -3.10 21.68
C LYS A 102 13.13 -2.54 21.30
N MET A 103 14.16 -3.38 21.34
CA MET A 103 15.52 -3.02 20.89
C MET A 103 15.70 -3.19 19.36
N THR A 104 14.61 -3.34 18.62
CA THR A 104 14.61 -3.61 17.18
C THR A 104 14.14 -2.38 16.39
N SER A 105 14.49 -2.37 15.11
CA SER A 105 13.88 -1.47 14.13
C SER A 105 13.31 -2.28 13.00
N ASN A 106 12.27 -1.78 12.36
CA ASN A 106 11.55 -2.43 11.27
C ASN A 106 11.16 -1.41 10.20
N PRO A 107 11.03 -1.82 8.93
CA PRO A 107 10.46 -0.97 7.90
C PRO A 107 9.00 -0.59 8.22
N ARG A 108 8.59 0.62 7.80
CA ARG A 108 7.23 1.12 7.93
C ARG A 108 6.74 1.68 6.60
N ILE A 109 5.55 1.29 6.17
CA ILE A 109 4.85 1.96 5.06
C ILE A 109 4.29 3.26 5.60
N THR A 110 4.71 4.40 5.06
CA THR A 110 4.23 5.71 5.55
C THR A 110 3.24 6.37 4.58
N ARG A 111 3.35 6.07 3.29
CA ARG A 111 2.43 6.51 2.23
C ARG A 111 2.03 5.32 1.38
N ILE A 112 0.75 5.19 1.08
CA ILE A 112 0.24 4.14 0.20
C ILE A 112 -1.10 4.55 -0.39
N TYR A 113 -1.26 4.30 -1.68
CA TYR A 113 -2.52 4.44 -2.40
C TYR A 113 -2.96 3.12 -3.00
N VAL A 114 -4.27 2.89 -3.04
CA VAL A 114 -4.89 1.72 -3.67
C VAL A 114 -6.12 2.12 -4.49
N SER A 115 -6.52 1.24 -5.41
CA SER A 115 -7.65 1.50 -6.33
C SER A 115 -9.03 1.05 -5.83
N SER A 116 -9.17 0.59 -4.58
CA SER A 116 -10.43 0.07 -4.03
C SER A 116 -10.59 0.39 -2.54
N LYS A 117 -11.79 0.78 -2.12
CA LYS A 117 -12.14 1.06 -0.73
C LYS A 117 -12.18 -0.21 0.14
N GLU A 118 -12.58 -1.34 -0.43
CA GLU A 118 -12.55 -2.64 0.24
C GLU A 118 -11.13 -3.00 0.68
N CYS A 119 -10.13 -2.67 -0.16
CA CYS A 119 -8.72 -2.83 0.18
C CYS A 119 -8.26 -1.85 1.27
N ILE A 120 -8.73 -0.60 1.25
CA ILE A 120 -8.44 0.38 2.31
C ILE A 120 -8.92 -0.14 3.66
N TYR A 121 -10.21 -0.47 3.76
CA TYR A 121 -10.84 -0.90 5.01
C TYR A 121 -10.12 -2.12 5.60
N ASN A 122 -9.96 -3.18 4.80
CA ASN A 122 -9.32 -4.40 5.27
C ASN A 122 -7.82 -4.23 5.53
N GLY A 123 -7.12 -3.43 4.72
CA GLY A 123 -5.70 -3.16 4.88
C GLY A 123 -5.37 -2.43 6.18
N ARG A 124 -6.16 -1.40 6.51
CA ARG A 124 -6.04 -0.65 7.76
C ARG A 124 -6.39 -1.54 8.95
N LYS A 125 -7.52 -2.25 8.90
CA LYS A 125 -8.01 -3.09 9.99
C LYS A 125 -7.09 -4.28 10.31
N ASN A 126 -6.56 -4.96 9.30
CA ASN A 126 -5.76 -6.17 9.49
C ASN A 126 -4.29 -5.88 9.84
N TRP A 127 -3.71 -4.80 9.30
CA TRP A 127 -2.25 -4.58 9.34
C TRP A 127 -1.80 -3.17 9.70
N ASN A 128 -2.72 -2.27 10.06
CA ASN A 128 -2.43 -0.84 10.28
C ASN A 128 -1.70 -0.18 9.09
N ILE A 129 -1.97 -0.64 7.86
CA ILE A 129 -1.36 -0.05 6.67
C ILE A 129 -2.20 1.19 6.27
N PRO A 130 -1.62 2.40 6.18
CA PRO A 130 -2.37 3.65 6.06
C PRO A 130 -2.83 3.91 4.62
N LYS A 131 -3.63 3.00 4.07
CA LYS A 131 -4.09 3.04 2.67
C LYS A 131 -5.03 4.21 2.44
N HIS A 132 -4.89 4.85 1.28
CA HIS A 132 -5.77 5.90 0.74
C HIS A 132 -6.20 5.57 -0.69
N LEU A 133 -7.25 6.22 -1.19
CA LEU A 133 -7.81 5.93 -2.52
C LEU A 133 -7.08 6.72 -3.62
N ALA A 134 -6.72 6.06 -4.73
CA ALA A 134 -6.25 6.70 -5.95
C ALA A 134 -6.76 5.96 -7.20
N ASN A 135 -6.68 6.66 -8.34
CA ASN A 135 -6.92 6.07 -9.65
C ASN A 135 -5.59 5.59 -10.25
N PHE A 136 -5.60 4.42 -10.88
CA PHE A 136 -4.46 3.83 -11.54
C PHE A 136 -4.79 3.59 -13.02
N LYS A 137 -3.88 4.01 -13.90
CA LYS A 137 -3.99 3.78 -15.33
C LYS A 137 -2.69 3.19 -15.85
N PHE A 138 -2.70 1.87 -16.04
CA PHE A 138 -1.59 1.16 -16.68
C PHE A 138 -1.70 1.28 -18.20
N ILE A 139 -0.60 1.66 -18.83
CA ILE A 139 -0.52 1.84 -20.28
C ILE A 139 -0.02 0.52 -20.88
N PRO A 140 -0.81 -0.16 -21.74
CA PRO A 140 -0.37 -1.41 -22.38
C PRO A 140 0.94 -1.22 -23.16
N SER A 141 1.76 -2.27 -23.19
CA SER A 141 2.95 -2.32 -24.02
C SER A 141 2.63 -2.82 -25.43
N GLU A 142 3.36 -2.33 -26.43
CA GLU A 142 3.36 -2.91 -27.79
C GLU A 142 3.99 -4.31 -27.83
N THR A 143 4.80 -4.67 -26.82
CA THR A 143 5.49 -5.97 -26.71
C THR A 143 5.12 -6.70 -25.41
N PRO A 144 3.83 -7.08 -25.22
CA PRO A 144 3.31 -7.56 -23.94
C PRO A 144 3.97 -8.86 -23.45
N SER A 145 4.51 -9.68 -24.35
CA SER A 145 5.26 -10.90 -24.01
C SER A 145 6.58 -10.62 -23.27
N THR A 146 7.18 -9.46 -23.49
CA THR A 146 8.39 -9.02 -22.79
C THR A 146 8.04 -8.26 -21.53
N MET A 147 7.09 -7.34 -21.64
CA MET A 147 6.63 -6.50 -20.54
C MET A 147 5.20 -6.08 -20.85
N PRO A 148 4.20 -6.35 -20.00
CA PRO A 148 2.80 -6.12 -20.32
C PRO A 148 2.41 -4.64 -20.37
N TYR A 149 3.17 -3.76 -19.68
CA TYR A 149 2.89 -2.34 -19.61
C TYR A 149 4.10 -1.50 -19.99
N SER A 150 3.86 -0.41 -20.71
CA SER A 150 4.86 0.59 -21.07
C SER A 150 4.88 1.77 -20.09
N GLY A 151 3.97 1.81 -19.13
CA GLY A 151 3.94 2.84 -18.10
C GLY A 151 2.72 2.76 -17.17
N VAL A 152 2.67 3.68 -16.22
CA VAL A 152 1.54 3.86 -15.30
C VAL A 152 1.36 5.34 -14.93
N GLU A 153 0.12 5.77 -14.84
CA GLU A 153 -0.30 7.07 -14.31
C GLU A 153 -1.12 6.84 -13.04
N ILE A 154 -0.86 7.64 -12.00
CA ILE A 154 -1.58 7.58 -10.72
C ILE A 154 -2.01 8.99 -10.34
N SER A 155 -3.29 9.15 -10.02
CA SER A 155 -3.93 10.42 -9.72
C SER A 155 -4.90 10.27 -8.55
N LEU A 156 -5.27 11.39 -7.92
CA LEU A 156 -6.36 11.39 -6.96
C LEU A 156 -7.71 11.21 -7.67
N PRO A 157 -8.74 10.66 -7.00
CA PRO A 157 -10.09 10.58 -7.54
C PRO A 157 -10.70 11.95 -7.84
N SER A 158 -10.36 12.97 -7.06
CA SER A 158 -10.85 14.35 -7.20
C SER A 158 -10.23 15.11 -8.38
N THR A 159 -9.02 14.72 -8.80
CA THR A 159 -8.28 15.37 -9.89
C THR A 159 -7.68 14.33 -10.85
N PRO A 160 -8.54 13.57 -11.57
CA PRO A 160 -8.11 12.44 -12.39
C PRO A 160 -7.16 12.83 -13.53
N ASP A 161 -7.28 14.06 -14.05
CA ASP A 161 -6.46 14.57 -15.15
C ASP A 161 -5.11 15.15 -14.70
N GLN A 162 -4.81 15.11 -13.40
CA GLN A 162 -3.59 15.65 -12.80
C GLN A 162 -2.83 14.56 -12.03
N PRO A 163 -2.14 13.64 -12.75
CA PRO A 163 -1.40 12.57 -12.09
C PRO A 163 -0.20 13.09 -11.28
N PHE A 164 -0.09 12.60 -10.05
CA PHE A 164 1.06 12.83 -9.18
C PHE A 164 2.20 11.83 -9.45
N VAL A 165 1.89 10.69 -10.08
CA VAL A 165 2.89 9.75 -10.63
C VAL A 165 2.63 9.53 -12.12
N VAL A 166 3.68 9.65 -12.93
CA VAL A 166 3.67 9.34 -14.38
C VAL A 166 4.97 8.64 -14.72
N LEU A 167 4.94 7.31 -14.85
CA LEU A 167 6.11 6.50 -15.13
C LEU A 167 6.06 5.85 -16.50
N LYS A 168 7.22 5.78 -17.15
CA LYS A 168 7.46 5.03 -18.37
C LYS A 168 8.38 3.86 -18.06
N PHE A 169 8.01 2.70 -18.58
CA PHE A 169 8.73 1.46 -18.42
C PHE A 169 9.36 1.05 -19.75
N SER A 170 10.59 0.59 -19.70
CA SER A 170 11.28 0.11 -20.89
C SER A 170 12.13 -1.11 -20.57
N PRO A 171 12.21 -2.10 -21.48
CA PRO A 171 13.08 -3.24 -21.30
C PRO A 171 14.54 -2.80 -21.30
N VAL A 172 15.36 -3.42 -20.44
CA VAL A 172 16.82 -3.28 -20.49
C VAL A 172 17.35 -4.21 -21.59
N THR A 173 18.16 -3.69 -22.53
CA THR A 173 18.84 -4.48 -23.58
C THR A 173 19.45 -5.78 -23.03
N LEU A 174 19.38 -6.91 -23.76
CA LEU A 174 19.81 -8.29 -23.41
C LEU A 174 19.42 -8.83 -22.00
N LEU A 175 19.71 -8.10 -20.92
CA LEU A 175 19.43 -8.41 -19.51
C LEU A 175 17.94 -8.55 -19.18
N SER A 176 17.03 -7.81 -19.83
CA SER A 176 15.60 -7.98 -19.56
C SER A 176 15.04 -9.33 -20.00
N LYS A 177 15.78 -10.13 -20.79
CA LYS A 177 15.37 -11.50 -21.16
C LYS A 177 15.79 -12.54 -20.12
N LEU A 178 16.69 -12.20 -19.20
CA LEU A 178 17.13 -13.08 -18.13
C LEU A 178 16.21 -12.89 -16.92
N SER A 179 15.61 -13.99 -16.47
CA SER A 179 14.76 -14.01 -15.28
C SER A 179 15.50 -14.68 -14.14
N ILE A 180 15.52 -14.06 -12.97
CA ILE A 180 16.18 -14.58 -11.75
C ILE A 180 15.08 -14.98 -10.74
N PRO A 181 15.13 -16.19 -10.14
CA PRO A 181 14.17 -16.54 -9.11
C PRO A 181 14.41 -15.68 -7.87
N VAL A 182 13.36 -15.02 -7.39
CA VAL A 182 13.36 -14.21 -6.17
C VAL A 182 12.35 -14.77 -5.19
N ASN A 183 12.76 -14.87 -3.93
CA ASN A 183 11.89 -15.14 -2.80
C ASN A 183 12.31 -14.21 -1.66
N THR A 184 11.41 -13.31 -1.22
CA THR A 184 11.72 -12.34 -0.16
C THR A 184 11.93 -12.97 1.21
N SER A 185 11.47 -14.19 1.45
CA SER A 185 11.82 -14.96 2.64
C SER A 185 13.31 -15.34 2.70
N TYR A 186 14.04 -15.22 1.58
CA TYR A 186 15.49 -15.47 1.48
C TYR A 186 16.30 -14.28 0.91
N ALA A 187 15.64 -13.18 0.54
CA ALA A 187 16.27 -11.98 -0.03
C ALA A 187 16.57 -10.93 1.06
N PRO A 188 17.49 -9.97 0.83
CA PRO A 188 17.86 -8.95 1.82
C PRO A 188 16.77 -7.88 2.08
N ILE A 189 15.57 -8.02 1.50
CA ILE A 189 14.42 -7.12 1.75
C ILE A 189 13.53 -7.77 2.82
N ASN A 190 13.85 -7.53 4.09
CA ASN A 190 13.00 -7.95 5.20
C ASN A 190 11.71 -7.12 5.20
N LEU A 191 10.59 -7.68 4.71
CA LEU A 191 9.26 -7.05 4.75
C LEU A 191 8.44 -7.50 5.98
N LEU A 192 9.09 -7.62 7.14
CA LEU A 192 8.43 -7.68 8.43
C LEU A 192 8.15 -6.24 8.90
N LEU A 193 7.00 -5.73 8.47
CA LEU A 193 6.52 -4.39 8.77
C LEU A 193 6.02 -4.34 10.21
N VAL A 194 6.43 -3.34 10.98
CA VAL A 194 5.85 -3.08 12.32
C VAL A 194 5.18 -1.71 12.28
N MET A 195 3.86 -1.73 12.41
CA MET A 195 2.98 -0.64 12.09
C MET A 195 2.28 -0.12 13.35
N PRO A 196 2.47 1.15 13.73
CA PRO A 196 1.72 1.76 14.83
C PRO A 196 0.23 1.83 14.47
N PRO A 197 -0.67 2.03 15.47
CA PRO A 197 -2.08 2.26 15.21
C PRO A 197 -2.28 3.40 14.22
N VAL A 198 -3.23 3.24 13.30
CA VAL A 198 -3.58 4.29 12.34
C VAL A 198 -4.80 5.08 12.84
N PRO A 199 -4.85 6.42 12.62
CA PRO A 199 -6.04 7.22 12.91
C PRO A 199 -7.23 6.80 12.05
N GLY A 200 -8.44 7.16 12.44
CA GLY A 200 -9.65 6.99 11.62
C GLY A 200 -10.20 8.33 11.17
N SER A 201 -10.85 8.37 10.01
CA SER A 201 -11.65 9.54 9.62
C SER A 201 -13.03 9.52 10.28
N GLU A 202 -13.65 10.70 10.43
CA GLU A 202 -15.04 10.79 10.92
C GLU A 202 -16.02 10.12 9.94
N SER A 203 -15.73 10.18 8.65
CA SER A 203 -16.51 9.59 7.56
C SER A 203 -16.01 8.21 7.14
N TRP A 204 -15.40 7.42 8.04
CA TRP A 204 -14.77 6.14 7.68
C TRP A 204 -15.71 5.15 6.98
N LYS A 205 -17.03 5.25 7.21
CA LYS A 205 -18.04 4.44 6.53
C LYS A 205 -18.17 4.78 5.04
N GLU A 206 -17.78 5.98 4.63
CA GLU A 206 -17.83 6.44 3.26
C GLU A 206 -16.47 6.29 2.56
N ASP A 207 -15.38 6.66 3.24
CA ASP A 207 -14.04 6.71 2.66
C ASP A 207 -13.17 5.47 2.98
N ALA A 208 -13.68 4.54 3.80
CA ALA A 208 -13.00 3.33 4.28
C ALA A 208 -11.82 3.54 5.26
N LEU A 209 -11.52 4.77 5.69
CA LEU A 209 -10.39 5.12 6.55
C LEU A 209 -10.66 4.79 8.01
N VAL A 210 -10.86 3.50 8.31
CA VAL A 210 -11.05 2.99 9.67
C VAL A 210 -9.75 3.13 10.48
N GLY A 211 -9.89 3.55 11.74
CA GLY A 211 -8.78 3.66 12.68
C GLY A 211 -8.56 2.38 13.49
N THR A 212 -7.37 2.23 14.07
CA THR A 212 -7.01 1.10 14.94
C THR A 212 -6.42 1.59 16.26
N LYS A 213 -6.24 0.68 17.22
CA LYS A 213 -5.79 1.01 18.59
C LYS A 213 -4.49 0.33 19.00
N GLU A 214 -4.23 -0.85 18.44
CA GLU A 214 -3.09 -1.68 18.80
C GLU A 214 -2.04 -1.66 17.70
N TRP A 215 -0.78 -1.86 18.08
CA TRP A 215 0.29 -2.11 17.12
C TRP A 215 0.05 -3.41 16.37
N CYS A 216 0.47 -3.45 15.11
CA CYS A 216 0.39 -4.65 14.28
C CYS A 216 1.75 -4.97 13.66
N THR A 217 2.08 -6.25 13.55
CA THR A 217 3.20 -6.73 12.72
C THR A 217 2.64 -7.42 11.49
N ALA A 218 3.03 -6.95 10.31
CA ALA A 218 2.65 -7.55 9.04
C ALA A 218 3.87 -8.17 8.36
N LYS A 219 3.83 -9.47 8.12
CA LYS A 219 4.83 -10.18 7.32
C LYS A 219 4.35 -10.28 5.87
N VAL A 220 5.17 -9.78 4.95
CA VAL A 220 4.91 -9.89 3.49
C VAL A 220 5.94 -10.82 2.85
N ASP A 221 5.45 -11.88 2.22
CA ASP A 221 6.25 -12.82 1.45
C ASP A 221 5.91 -12.66 -0.04
N ILE A 222 6.92 -12.46 -0.89
CA ILE A 222 6.82 -12.28 -2.34
C ILE A 222 7.74 -13.29 -3.00
N SER A 223 7.22 -14.03 -3.97
CA SER A 223 8.01 -14.97 -4.77
C SER A 223 7.67 -14.88 -6.24
N GLY A 224 8.65 -15.12 -7.10
CA GLY A 224 8.45 -15.19 -8.53
C GLY A 224 9.74 -14.97 -9.32
N TRP A 225 9.58 -14.76 -10.62
CA TRP A 225 10.69 -14.59 -11.54
C TRP A 225 10.91 -13.11 -11.85
N ALA A 226 11.97 -12.56 -11.27
CA ALA A 226 12.34 -11.17 -11.41
C ALA A 226 13.08 -10.89 -12.70
N ARG A 227 12.75 -9.77 -13.31
CA ARG A 227 13.40 -9.18 -14.49
C ARG A 227 13.77 -7.73 -14.15
N MET A 228 14.71 -7.18 -14.89
CA MET A 228 15.08 -5.77 -14.75
C MET A 228 14.39 -4.93 -15.81
N MET A 229 13.93 -3.75 -15.41
CA MET A 229 13.36 -2.74 -16.31
C MET A 229 13.94 -1.37 -16.01
N ARG A 230 14.04 -0.53 -17.04
CA ARG A 230 14.34 0.89 -16.87
C ARG A 230 13.04 1.63 -16.58
N VAL A 231 13.10 2.55 -15.61
CA VAL A 231 11.98 3.42 -15.26
C VAL A 231 12.42 4.87 -15.36
N GLU A 232 11.54 5.69 -15.94
CA GLU A 232 11.72 7.13 -16.07
C GLU A 232 10.38 7.84 -15.86
N GLY A 233 10.42 9.16 -15.62
CA GLY A 233 9.23 9.99 -15.49
C GLY A 233 9.13 10.67 -14.13
N LYS A 234 7.91 10.98 -13.71
CA LYS A 234 7.58 11.67 -12.46
C LYS A 234 7.16 10.63 -11.41
N LEU A 235 7.88 10.53 -10.29
CA LEU A 235 7.49 9.72 -9.13
C LEU A 235 7.24 10.63 -7.95
N GLY A 236 5.97 11.01 -7.81
CA GLY A 236 5.52 11.97 -6.83
C GLY A 236 5.74 13.41 -7.24
N ASP A 237 5.20 14.28 -6.41
CA ASP A 237 5.12 15.73 -6.62
C ASP A 237 5.42 16.52 -5.35
N GLY A 238 5.85 15.85 -4.28
CA GLY A 238 6.13 16.46 -2.99
C GLY A 238 4.88 16.86 -2.20
N GLN A 239 3.69 16.65 -2.74
CA GLN A 239 2.41 17.00 -2.10
C GLN A 239 1.57 15.76 -1.77
N TYR A 240 1.27 14.95 -2.78
CA TYR A 240 0.46 13.74 -2.61
C TYR A 240 1.32 12.49 -2.50
N PHE A 241 2.48 12.50 -3.14
CA PHE A 241 3.47 11.46 -2.97
C PHE A 241 4.87 12.07 -2.95
N PRO A 242 5.83 11.51 -2.19
CA PRO A 242 7.18 12.03 -2.13
C PRO A 242 7.77 12.20 -3.51
N GLU A 243 8.39 13.35 -3.79
CA GLU A 243 9.15 13.52 -5.02
C GLU A 243 10.46 12.73 -4.92
N LEU A 244 10.53 11.62 -5.66
CA LEU A 244 11.64 10.67 -5.61
C LEU A 244 12.36 10.62 -6.96
N SER A 245 13.66 10.35 -6.93
CA SER A 245 14.43 10.11 -8.14
C SER A 245 13.94 8.85 -8.85
N THR A 246 13.31 9.02 -10.00
CA THR A 246 12.77 7.93 -10.86
C THR A 246 13.82 7.20 -11.67
N GLY A 247 14.91 7.89 -12.01
CA GLY A 247 15.91 7.38 -12.93
C GLY A 247 16.61 6.14 -12.37
N GLY A 248 16.50 5.01 -13.09
CA GLY A 248 17.27 3.82 -12.78
C GLY A 248 16.63 2.52 -13.22
N TYR A 249 17.06 1.46 -12.56
CA TYR A 249 16.58 0.10 -12.81
C TYR A 249 15.65 -0.34 -11.69
N TRP A 250 14.49 -0.85 -12.06
CA TRP A 250 13.53 -1.46 -11.17
C TRP A 250 13.48 -2.96 -11.39
N VAL A 251 13.13 -3.67 -10.33
CA VAL A 251 12.78 -5.08 -10.38
C VAL A 251 11.32 -5.21 -10.80
N TYR A 252 11.06 -6.12 -11.74
CA TYR A 252 9.74 -6.46 -12.23
C TYR A 252 9.49 -7.96 -12.12
N ILE A 253 8.36 -8.38 -11.54
CA ILE A 253 7.90 -9.76 -11.52
C ILE A 253 6.50 -9.81 -12.15
N ASN A 254 6.37 -10.51 -13.27
CA ASN A 254 5.10 -10.59 -14.02
C ASN A 254 4.06 -11.50 -13.38
N ASN A 255 4.51 -12.55 -12.69
CA ASN A 255 3.66 -13.56 -12.07
C ASN A 255 4.18 -13.81 -10.65
N ALA A 256 4.01 -12.83 -9.78
CA ALA A 256 4.40 -12.93 -8.38
C ALA A 256 3.29 -13.60 -7.57
N ASN A 257 3.68 -14.51 -6.69
CA ASN A 257 2.84 -14.97 -5.59
C ASN A 257 3.18 -14.12 -4.36
N LEU A 258 2.16 -13.45 -3.81
CA LEU A 258 2.27 -12.59 -2.63
C LEU A 258 1.40 -13.13 -1.49
N SER A 259 1.95 -13.18 -0.29
CA SER A 259 1.21 -13.48 0.95
C SER A 259 1.44 -12.38 1.99
N CYS A 260 0.40 -12.02 2.74
CA CYS A 260 0.44 -11.03 3.81
C CYS A 260 -0.25 -11.59 5.07
N MET A 261 0.47 -11.57 6.19
CA MET A 261 0.06 -12.20 7.44
C MET A 261 0.27 -11.24 8.61
N ALA A 262 -0.70 -11.13 9.50
CA ALA A 262 -0.50 -10.56 10.83
C ALA A 262 0.24 -11.60 11.70
N VAL A 263 1.31 -11.20 12.38
CA VAL A 263 2.19 -12.07 13.18
C VAL A 263 2.53 -11.51 14.55
#